data_AF-A0A2V6GRB1-F1
#
_entry.id   AF-A0A2V6GRB1-F1
#
_cell.length_a   1.000
_cell.length_b   1.000
_cell.length_c   1.000
_cell.angle_alpha   90.00
_cell.angle_beta   90.00
_cell.angle_gamma   90.00
#
_symmetry.space_group_name_H-M   'P 1'
#
loop_
_entity.id
_entity.type
_entity.pdbx_description
1 polymer ?
#
loop_
_entity_poly.entity_id
_entity_poly.type
_entity_poly.pdbx_seq_one_letter_code
_entity_poly.pdbx_strand_id
1 'polypeptide(L)' 'TLEAKIDKCEQLERNEVGRLTIQTRAPLVIDNHERIPNLGRFVIVEEGEIRGGGTIFGGVYTDRRVAKSQNIFWSEGK' A
#
# COMPACT_ATOMS: atom_id res chain seq x y z
N THR A 1 -0.67 28.20 10.05
CA THR A 1 -0.22 26.92 9.44
C THR A 1 0.12 25.99 10.57
N LEU A 2 -0.61 24.89 10.74
CA LEU A 2 -0.29 23.89 11.77
C LEU A 2 0.93 23.11 11.28
N GLU A 3 2.11 23.43 11.80
CA GLU A 3 3.30 22.62 11.59
C GLU A 3 3.13 21.33 12.38
N ALA A 4 2.92 20.21 11.67
CA ALA A 4 2.96 18.89 12.26
C ALA A 4 4.40 18.60 12.66
N LYS A 5 4.75 18.89 13.90
CA LYS A 5 5.99 18.44 14.53
C LYS A 5 5.93 16.92 14.57
N ILE A 6 6.68 16.27 13.67
CA ILE A 6 6.83 14.81 13.67
C ILE A 6 7.80 14.48 14.80
N ASP A 7 7.32 14.62 16.04
CA ASP A 7 7.97 13.93 17.15
C ASP A 7 7.88 12.42 16.84
N LYS A 8 8.91 11.68 17.27
CA LYS A 8 9.02 10.24 17.03
C LYS A 8 7.88 9.54 17.77
N CYS A 9 6.74 9.41 17.11
CA CYS A 9 5.54 8.78 17.63
C CYS A 9 5.77 7.27 17.56
N GLU A 10 6.20 6.70 18.70
CA GLU A 10 6.49 5.26 18.81
C GLU A 10 5.22 4.41 18.95
N GLN A 11 4.09 5.03 19.31
CA GLN A 11 2.79 4.37 19.50
C GLN A 11 1.64 5.25 19.03
N LEU A 12 0.55 4.63 18.59
CA LEU A 12 -0.72 5.30 18.30
C LEU A 12 -1.73 4.95 19.39
N GLU A 13 -2.34 5.98 19.98
CA GLU A 13 -3.44 5.83 20.93
C GLU A 13 -4.77 5.59 20.22
N ARG A 14 -5.82 5.29 21.00
CA ARG A 14 -7.16 5.08 20.46
C ARG A 14 -7.66 6.31 19.70
N ASN A 15 -8.11 6.10 18.47
CA ASN A 15 -8.60 7.13 17.53
C ASN A 15 -7.50 8.02 16.95
N GLU A 16 -6.22 7.73 17.19
CA GLU A 16 -5.14 8.40 16.49
C GLU A 16 -4.94 7.84 15.08
N VAL A 17 -4.41 8.70 14.21
CA VAL A 17 -4.10 8.35 12.82
C VAL A 17 -2.61 8.62 12.61
N GLY A 18 -1.91 7.59 12.12
CA GLY A 18 -0.49 7.66 11.82
C GLY A 18 -0.11 6.95 10.54
N ARG A 19 1.13 7.14 10.12
CA ARG A 19 1.75 6.36 9.04
C ARG A 19 2.57 5.25 9.65
N LEU A 20 2.33 4.02 9.21
CA LEU A 20 2.95 2.82 9.73
C LEU A 20 3.58 2.03 8.59
N THR A 21 4.68 1.34 8.89
CA THR A 21 5.22 0.29 8.03
C THR A 21 4.98 -1.04 8.74
N ILE A 22 4.24 -1.95 8.11
CA ILE A 22 3.87 -3.25 8.69
C ILE A 22 4.63 -4.34 7.94
N GLN A 23 5.37 -5.18 8.67
CA GLN A 23 5.99 -6.37 8.12
C GLN A 23 5.05 -7.57 8.28
N THR A 24 4.73 -8.24 7.18
CA THR A 24 3.89 -9.43 7.18
C THR A 24 4.74 -10.68 7.41
N ARG A 25 4.16 -11.70 8.06
CA ARG A 25 4.84 -12.98 8.31
C ARG A 25 4.97 -13.86 7.07
N ALA A 26 4.12 -13.63 6.07
CA ALA A 26 4.07 -14.34 4.81
C ALA A 26 3.77 -13.35 3.67
N PRO A 27 4.05 -13.72 2.41
CA PRO A 27 3.67 -12.92 1.26
C PRO A 27 2.14 -12.70 1.22
N LEU A 28 1.72 -11.46 1.02
CA LEU A 28 0.32 -11.08 0.83
C LEU A 28 0.15 -10.38 -0.51
N VAL A 29 -0.98 -10.63 -1.18
CA VAL A 29 -1.38 -9.91 -2.38
C VAL A 29 -2.15 -8.66 -1.95
N ILE A 30 -1.54 -7.49 -2.13
CA ILE A 30 -2.09 -6.18 -1.78
C ILE A 30 -1.84 -5.19 -2.92
N ASP A 31 -2.63 -4.13 -2.99
CA ASP A 31 -2.42 -3.02 -3.92
C ASP A 31 -2.67 -1.68 -3.20
N ASN A 32 -2.18 -0.57 -3.77
CA ASN A 32 -2.48 0.75 -3.26
C ASN A 32 -3.99 0.99 -3.31
N HIS A 33 -4.53 1.61 -2.25
CA HIS A 33 -5.95 1.91 -2.15
C HIS A 33 -6.48 2.74 -3.34
N GLU A 34 -5.68 3.69 -3.82
CA GLU A 34 -6.02 4.55 -4.96
C GLU A 34 -6.14 3.78 -6.28
N ARG A 35 -5.51 2.60 -6.40
CA ARG A 35 -5.51 1.79 -7.62
C ARG A 35 -6.56 0.68 -7.56
N ILE A 36 -6.56 -0.12 -6.50
CA ILE A 36 -7.56 -1.16 -6.27
C ILE A 36 -8.07 -1.04 -4.83
N PRO A 37 -9.17 -0.28 -4.58
CA PRO A 37 -9.64 0.03 -3.23
C PRO A 37 -9.88 -1.19 -2.34
N ASN A 38 -10.34 -2.31 -2.93
CA ASN A 38 -10.63 -3.55 -2.19
C ASN A 38 -9.38 -4.30 -1.74
N LEU A 39 -8.24 -4.13 -2.42
CA LEU A 39 -6.96 -4.76 -2.03
C LEU A 39 -6.07 -3.83 -1.19
N GLY A 40 -6.47 -2.56 -1.08
CA GLY A 40 -5.74 -1.56 -0.33
C GLY A 40 -6.37 -1.17 1.00
N ARG A 41 -7.46 -1.80 1.45
CA ARG A 41 -8.02 -1.60 2.81
C ARG A 41 -7.75 -2.82 3.66
N PHE A 42 -7.38 -2.62 4.92
CA PHE A 42 -7.16 -3.71 5.87
C PHE A 42 -7.68 -3.34 7.26
N VAL A 43 -7.87 -4.37 8.08
CA VAL A 43 -8.14 -4.26 9.52
C VAL A 43 -7.10 -5.05 10.28
N ILE A 44 -6.76 -4.59 11.49
CA ILE A 44 -5.94 -5.32 12.46
C ILE A 44 -6.92 -5.92 13.46
N VAL A 45 -6.91 -7.25 13.55
CA VAL A 45 -7.76 -8.01 14.45
C VAL A 45 -6.90 -8.66 15.52
N GLU A 46 -7.33 -8.52 16.77
CA GLU A 46 -6.71 -9.16 17.92
C GLU A 46 -7.83 -9.77 18.78
N GLU A 47 -7.71 -11.04 19.12
CA GLU A 47 -8.71 -11.78 19.92
C GLU A 47 -10.15 -11.71 19.36
N GLY A 48 -10.30 -11.62 18.04
CA GLY A 48 -11.60 -11.53 17.37
C GLY A 48 -12.17 -10.11 17.28
N GLU A 49 -11.51 -9.13 17.89
CA GLU A 49 -11.93 -7.73 17.90
C GLU A 49 -11.10 -6.87 16.94
N ILE A 50 -11.74 -5.91 16.28
CA ILE A 50 -11.05 -4.95 15.43
C ILE A 50 -10.36 -3.92 16.32
N ARG A 51 -9.02 -3.90 16.30
CA ARG A 51 -8.20 -2.93 17.04
C ARG A 51 -7.81 -1.72 16.21
N GLY A 52 -7.87 -1.84 14.89
CA GLY A 52 -7.56 -0.75 13.97
C GLY A 52 -7.70 -1.16 12.51
N GLY A 53 -7.28 -0.27 11.63
CA GLY A 53 -7.29 -0.51 10.19
C GLY A 53 -6.68 0.65 9.45
N GLY A 54 -6.59 0.52 8.14
CA GLY A 54 -6.00 1.55 7.32
C GLY A 54 -6.07 1.27 5.84
N THR A 55 -5.42 2.17 5.10
CA THR A 55 -5.23 2.05 3.66
C THR A 55 -3.75 1.84 3.33
N ILE A 56 -3.48 1.02 2.33
CA ILE A 56 -2.14 0.81 1.77
C ILE A 56 -1.85 1.91 0.75
N PHE A 57 -0.67 2.49 0.84
CA PHE A 57 -0.16 3.52 -0.06
C PHE A 57 1.35 3.34 -0.27
N GLY A 58 1.90 4.03 -1.28
CA GLY A 58 3.35 4.06 -1.52
C GLY A 58 3.92 2.84 -2.27
N GLY A 59 3.09 1.88 -2.67
CA GLY A 59 3.49 0.82 -3.59
C GLY A 59 3.90 1.41 -4.95
N VAL A 60 5.09 1.07 -5.43
CA VAL A 60 5.60 1.51 -6.73
C VAL A 60 5.43 0.39 -7.75
N TYR A 61 4.70 0.67 -8.82
CA TYR A 61 4.47 -0.26 -9.91
C TYR A 61 5.31 0.13 -11.10
N THR A 62 6.00 -0.84 -11.69
CA THR A 62 6.63 -0.62 -12.99
C THR A 62 5.54 -0.59 -14.05
N ASP A 63 5.48 0.49 -14.84
CA ASP A 63 4.61 0.52 -16.00
C ASP A 63 5.14 -0.49 -17.04
N ARG A 64 4.38 -1.56 -17.25
CA ARG A 64 4.72 -2.62 -18.21
C ARG A 64 4.34 -2.26 -19.65
N ARG A 65 3.72 -1.10 -19.89
CA ARG A 65 3.23 -0.70 -21.23
C ARG A 65 4.34 -0.15 -22.13
N VAL A 66 5.42 0.37 -21.56
CA VAL A 66 6.54 0.85 -22.36
C VAL A 66 7.43 -0.33 -22.71
N ALA A 67 7.44 -0.72 -23.98
CA ALA A 67 8.45 -1.67 -24.49
C ALA A 67 9.83 -1.13 -24.11
N LYS A 68 10.55 -1.86 -23.26
CA LYS A 68 11.85 -1.42 -22.74
C LYS A 68 12.92 -1.24 -23.82
N SER A 69 12.65 -1.67 -25.05
CA SER A 69 13.63 -1.71 -26.11
C SER A 69 13.02 -1.38 -27.48
N GLN A 70 13.76 -0.61 -28.26
CA GLN A 70 13.45 -0.23 -29.65
C GLN A 70 13.56 -1.40 -30.64
N ASN A 71 13.97 -2.59 -30.19
CA ASN A 71 14.20 -3.78 -31.02
C ASN A 71 13.13 -4.88 -30.86
N ILE A 72 12.04 -4.61 -30.13
CA ILE A 72 10.92 -5.54 -30.02
C ILE A 72 9.78 -5.02 -30.88
N PHE A 73 9.38 -5.81 -31.87
CA PHE A 73 8.28 -5.50 -32.78
C PHE A 73 7.24 -6.62 -32.70
N TRP A 74 5.96 -6.27 -32.64
CA TRP A 74 4.87 -7.22 -32.80
C TRP A 74 4.52 -7.32 -34.28
N SER A 75 4.61 -8.53 -34.85
CA SER A 75 4.05 -8.84 -36.16
C SER A 75 2.81 -9.71 -35.98
N GLU A 76 1.66 -9.25 -36.42
CA GLU A 76 0.47 -10.10 -36.56
C GLU A 76 0.72 -11.09 -37.71
N GLY A 77 0.62 -12.39 -37.42
CA GLY A 77 0.78 -13.45 -38.42
C GLY A 77 -0.35 -13.37 -39.47
N LYS A 78 0.01 -13.57 -40.74
CA LYS A 78 -0.93 -13.70 -41.85
C LYS A 78 -1.69 -15.02 -41.82
#